data_AF-A0A849HIS8-F1
#
_entry.id   AF-A0A849HIS8-F1
#
_cell.length_a   1.000
_cell.length_b   1.000
_cell.length_c   1.000
_cell.angle_alpha   90.00
_cell.angle_beta   90.00
_cell.angle_gamma   90.00
#
_symmetry.space_group_name_H-M   'P 1'
#
loop_
_entity.id
_entity.type
_entity.pdbx_description
1 polymer ?
#
loop_
_entity_poly.entity_id
_entity_poly.type
_entity_poly.pdbx_seq_one_letter_code
_entity_poly.pdbx_strand_id
1 'polypeptide(L)'
;MREDQIIAILSALNSRTAGIQASALISTDGFIIASALAAGMDEDRISALIAATLSLGERTALELTRGKLEQVMVSGRQGPVLIIRAGRDAVLCAIAAKSTKLGLLFQDASAAAQDILAHAGAFTEILEARRAAKTVTSPAAETVPAPDPIAEPIAELIAEPEFAEEPPLILDETYLFHPAPANEPAPTAARPQDDSTADQTLHVFCQDVGFTAQDQEIIKSLRSLMHPLLPSLTERFYKVLLADPQMAPYIHNRVDMLRKTHQAWLESLFEGDYGPAFVRRQQEIGEAHTRAGIPPIYFAASMAFLRAAISPLLTSNIPNPADQALAGSSLLRLLDLCQYLIDPKYYQVLIRLGQITKQPAPPPGSALTF
;
A
#
# COMPACT_ATOMS: atom_id res chain seq x y z
N MET A 1 25.46 22.33 25.09
CA MET A 1 24.52 21.86 26.13
C MET A 1 23.11 21.57 25.60
N ARG A 2 22.51 22.40 24.73
CA ARG A 2 21.14 22.17 24.21
C ARG A 2 21.09 21.34 22.92
N GLU A 3 22.05 21.52 22.00
CA GLU A 3 22.22 20.63 20.81
C GLU A 3 22.59 19.20 21.23
N ASP A 4 23.47 19.05 22.22
CA ASP A 4 23.86 17.74 22.78
C ASP A 4 22.66 16.95 23.33
N GLN A 5 21.64 17.63 23.87
CA GLN A 5 20.41 16.98 24.34
C GLN A 5 19.57 16.46 23.17
N ILE A 6 19.47 17.21 22.08
CA ILE A 6 18.77 16.77 20.86
C ILE A 6 19.52 15.57 20.25
N ILE A 7 20.84 15.63 20.15
CA ILE A 7 21.67 14.51 19.68
C ILE A 7 21.48 13.28 20.57
N ALA A 8 21.36 13.45 21.90
CA ALA A 8 21.06 12.36 22.81
C ALA A 8 19.68 11.72 22.54
N ILE A 9 18.66 12.53 22.26
CA ILE A 9 17.31 12.03 21.89
C ILE A 9 17.38 11.26 20.57
N LEU A 10 18.04 11.80 19.56
CA LEU A 10 18.22 11.16 18.24
C LEU A 10 19.00 9.83 18.36
N SER A 11 20.05 9.82 19.17
CA SER A 11 20.84 8.61 19.45
C SER A 11 20.02 7.55 20.20
N ALA A 12 19.18 7.98 21.14
CA ALA A 12 18.27 7.10 21.86
C ALA A 12 17.17 6.54 20.94
N LEU A 13 16.67 7.33 19.97
CA LEU A 13 15.75 6.87 18.94
C LEU A 13 16.38 5.76 18.10
N ASN A 14 17.59 5.98 17.58
CA ASN A 14 18.33 4.99 16.79
C ASN A 14 18.56 3.68 17.57
N SER A 15 18.75 3.77 18.89
CA SER A 15 19.04 2.61 19.75
C SER A 15 17.78 1.85 20.20
N ARG A 16 16.66 2.54 20.39
CA ARG A 16 15.41 1.98 20.94
C ARG A 16 14.66 1.18 19.90
N THR A 17 14.64 1.66 18.67
CA THR A 17 13.92 1.02 17.57
C THR A 17 14.89 0.18 16.75
N ALA A 18 14.82 -1.14 16.90
CA ALA A 18 15.62 -2.06 16.09
C ALA A 18 15.38 -1.81 14.59
N GLY A 19 16.42 -1.33 13.91
CA GLY A 19 16.41 -1.08 12.47
C GLY A 19 16.43 0.39 12.07
N ILE A 20 16.31 1.37 12.98
CA ILE A 20 16.63 2.76 12.65
C ILE A 20 18.15 2.89 12.47
N GLN A 21 18.57 3.36 11.30
CA GLN A 21 19.96 3.47 10.89
C GLN A 21 20.52 4.88 11.14
N ALA A 22 19.67 5.89 11.00
CA ALA A 22 20.04 7.29 11.18
C ALA A 22 18.81 8.14 11.48
N SER A 23 19.02 9.25 12.18
CA SER A 23 18.00 10.26 12.38
C SER A 23 18.59 11.67 12.38
N ALA A 24 17.81 12.66 11.98
CA ALA A 24 18.23 14.05 11.95
C ALA A 24 17.04 14.99 12.20
N LEU A 25 17.30 16.07 12.94
CA LEU A 25 16.39 17.19 13.08
C LEU A 25 16.81 18.29 12.09
N ILE A 26 15.89 18.67 11.21
CA ILE A 26 16.16 19.55 10.06
C ILE A 26 15.12 20.66 10.07
N SER A 27 15.53 21.89 9.77
CA SER A 27 14.58 22.99 9.61
C SER A 27 13.72 22.84 8.36
N THR A 28 12.57 23.49 8.33
CA THR A 28 11.73 23.54 7.11
C THR A 28 12.49 24.12 5.91
N ASP A 29 13.46 25.02 6.14
CA ASP A 29 14.30 25.59 5.09
C ASP A 29 15.51 24.72 4.68
N GLY A 30 15.66 23.52 5.24
CA GLY A 30 16.73 22.60 4.85
C GLY A 30 18.09 22.84 5.52
N PHE A 31 18.12 23.29 6.77
CA PHE A 31 19.34 23.29 7.58
C PHE A 31 19.28 22.19 8.64
N ILE A 32 20.35 21.40 8.77
CA ILE A 32 20.49 20.45 9.89
C ILE A 32 20.64 21.24 11.20
N ILE A 33 19.77 20.94 12.16
CA ILE A 33 19.81 21.47 13.52
C ILE A 33 20.62 20.53 14.41
N ALA A 34 20.41 19.22 14.28
CA ALA A 34 21.15 18.16 14.96
C ALA A 34 21.01 16.85 14.18
N SER A 35 21.99 15.96 14.31
CA SER A 35 21.97 14.68 13.60
C SER A 35 22.56 13.55 14.46
N ALA A 36 22.07 12.33 14.21
CA ALA A 36 22.65 11.08 14.67
C ALA A 36 22.74 10.14 13.46
N LEU A 37 23.69 10.44 12.57
CA LEU A 37 23.88 9.73 11.31
C LEU A 37 24.90 8.58 11.45
N ALA A 38 24.74 7.55 10.63
CA ALA A 38 25.75 6.51 10.48
C ALA A 38 26.97 7.04 9.70
N ALA A 39 28.13 6.41 9.92
CA ALA A 39 29.36 6.76 9.20
C ALA A 39 29.17 6.63 7.67
N GLY A 40 29.59 7.66 6.93
CA GLY A 40 29.49 7.71 5.46
C GLY A 40 28.23 8.40 4.92
N MET A 41 27.33 8.87 5.79
CA MET A 41 26.19 9.70 5.39
C MET A 41 26.57 11.18 5.33
N ASP A 42 26.13 11.86 4.28
CA ASP A 42 26.40 13.29 4.05
C ASP A 42 25.22 14.13 4.55
N GLU A 43 25.50 14.95 5.56
CA GLU A 43 24.54 15.87 6.18
C GLU A 43 23.94 16.87 5.17
N ASP A 44 24.77 17.52 4.35
CA ASP A 44 24.31 18.54 3.40
C ASP A 44 23.43 17.89 2.32
N ARG A 45 23.79 16.69 1.86
CA ARG A 45 22.99 15.94 0.88
C ARG A 45 21.63 15.53 1.45
N ILE A 46 21.59 15.01 2.68
CA ILE A 46 20.33 14.64 3.36
C ILE A 46 19.47 15.89 3.52
N SER A 47 20.04 16.99 4.00
CA SER A 47 19.31 18.24 4.23
C SER A 47 18.64 18.77 2.96
N ALA A 48 19.37 18.77 1.84
CA ALA A 48 18.84 19.20 0.54
C ALA A 48 17.68 18.30 0.06
N LEU A 49 17.83 16.98 0.17
CA LEU A 49 16.78 16.03 -0.21
C LEU A 49 15.52 16.19 0.64
N ILE A 50 15.67 16.39 1.95
CA ILE A 50 14.53 16.57 2.86
C ILE A 50 13.82 17.89 2.59
N ALA A 51 14.54 18.99 2.34
CA ALA A 51 13.95 20.28 1.99
C ALA A 51 13.12 20.21 0.70
N ALA A 52 13.66 19.57 -0.34
CA ALA A 52 12.96 19.34 -1.60
C ALA A 52 11.71 18.46 -1.40
N THR A 53 11.84 17.38 -0.62
CA THR A 53 10.73 16.46 -0.33
C THR A 53 9.62 17.14 0.45
N LEU A 54 9.94 17.96 1.45
CA LEU A 54 8.96 18.74 2.20
C LEU A 54 8.27 19.76 1.31
N SER A 55 9.01 20.52 0.51
CA SER A 55 8.44 21.51 -0.41
C SER A 55 7.44 20.87 -1.38
N LEU A 56 7.79 19.71 -1.95
CA LEU A 56 6.90 18.95 -2.81
C LEU A 56 5.69 18.42 -2.03
N GLY A 57 5.90 17.81 -0.86
CA GLY A 57 4.84 17.26 -0.02
C GLY A 57 3.84 18.32 0.45
N GLU A 58 4.31 19.50 0.86
CA GLU A 58 3.46 20.63 1.28
C GLU A 58 2.62 21.13 0.11
N ARG A 59 3.22 21.26 -1.07
CA ARG A 59 2.50 21.64 -2.29
C ARG A 59 1.48 20.58 -2.67
N THR A 60 1.84 19.30 -2.66
CA THR A 60 0.89 18.20 -2.91
C THR A 60 -0.27 18.21 -1.91
N ALA A 61 0.01 18.40 -0.62
CA ALA A 61 -1.02 18.45 0.40
C ALA A 61 -1.97 19.64 0.20
N LEU A 62 -1.44 20.79 -0.21
CA LEU A 62 -2.24 21.98 -0.52
C LEU A 62 -3.11 21.77 -1.76
N GLU A 63 -2.50 21.42 -2.90
CA GLU A 63 -3.17 21.29 -4.20
C GLU A 63 -4.23 20.16 -4.19
N LEU A 64 -3.96 19.07 -3.46
CA LEU A 64 -4.91 17.96 -3.31
C LEU A 64 -5.88 18.15 -2.13
N THR A 65 -5.99 19.37 -1.57
CA THR A 65 -6.93 19.71 -0.49
C THR A 65 -6.82 18.77 0.73
N ARG A 66 -5.59 18.35 1.08
CA ARG A 66 -5.29 17.51 2.24
C ARG A 66 -4.98 18.30 3.51
N GLY A 67 -4.91 19.62 3.42
CA GLY A 67 -4.61 20.51 4.54
C GLY A 67 -3.11 20.62 4.79
N LYS A 68 -2.71 20.73 6.07
CA LYS A 68 -1.30 20.85 6.43
C LYS A 68 -0.62 19.49 6.31
N LEU A 69 0.55 19.46 5.66
CA LEU A 69 1.38 18.26 5.63
C LEU A 69 1.77 17.85 7.06
N GLU A 70 1.37 16.67 7.51
CA GLU A 70 1.76 16.14 8.81
C GLU A 70 3.08 15.35 8.75
N GLN A 71 3.23 14.55 7.69
CA GLN A 71 4.35 13.64 7.51
C GLN A 71 4.55 13.26 6.04
N VAL A 72 5.76 12.78 5.73
CA VAL A 72 6.12 12.15 4.45
C VAL A 72 6.80 10.81 4.74
N MET A 73 6.44 9.79 3.98
CA MET A 73 7.11 8.49 4.00
C MET A 73 7.60 8.16 2.60
N VAL A 74 8.88 7.82 2.47
CA VAL A 74 9.50 7.36 1.23
C VAL A 74 9.94 5.92 1.42
N SER A 75 9.34 4.99 0.67
CA SER A 75 9.64 3.55 0.79
C SER A 75 10.60 3.11 -0.31
N GLY A 76 11.81 2.69 0.07
CA GLY A 76 12.78 2.07 -0.82
C GLY A 76 12.91 0.56 -0.58
N ARG A 77 13.57 -0.15 -1.50
CA ARG A 77 13.90 -1.58 -1.33
C ARG A 77 14.74 -1.86 -0.09
N GLN A 78 15.52 -0.88 0.38
CA GLN A 78 16.37 -1.00 1.56
C GLN A 78 15.66 -0.60 2.87
N GLY A 79 14.48 -0.01 2.77
CA GLY A 79 13.66 0.40 3.91
C GLY A 79 13.08 1.80 3.75
N PRO A 80 12.29 2.25 4.73
CA PRO A 80 11.62 3.53 4.70
C PRO A 80 12.49 4.71 5.19
N VAL A 81 12.22 5.89 4.64
CA VAL A 81 12.59 7.19 5.21
C VAL A 81 11.31 7.86 5.68
N LEU A 82 11.21 8.12 6.98
CA LEU A 82 10.10 8.82 7.61
C LEU A 82 10.50 10.25 7.93
N ILE A 83 9.68 11.21 7.52
CA ILE A 83 9.83 12.64 7.82
C ILE A 83 8.55 13.09 8.52
N ILE A 84 8.63 13.53 9.77
CA ILE A 84 7.49 14.00 10.55
C ILE A 84 7.74 15.40 11.07
N ARG A 85 6.68 16.20 11.24
CA ARG A 85 6.83 17.51 11.86
C ARG A 85 7.33 17.41 13.30
N ALA A 86 8.32 18.24 13.61
CA ALA A 86 8.86 18.46 14.94
C ALA A 86 8.72 19.94 15.29
N GLY A 87 7.46 20.40 15.38
CA GLY A 87 7.12 21.80 15.65
C GLY A 87 6.79 22.59 14.39
N ARG A 88 6.91 23.92 14.49
CA ARG A 88 6.56 24.84 13.40
C ARG A 88 7.65 24.92 12.33
N ASP A 89 8.90 24.98 12.76
CA ASP A 89 10.03 25.34 11.89
C ASP A 89 11.03 24.19 11.69
N ALA A 90 10.69 22.98 12.14
CA ALA A 90 11.55 21.80 12.05
C ALA A 90 10.79 20.50 11.80
N VAL A 91 11.52 19.52 11.27
CA VAL A 91 11.09 18.15 11.01
C VAL A 91 12.11 17.16 11.55
N LEU A 92 11.63 16.01 12.01
CA LEU A 92 12.45 14.86 12.34
C LEU A 92 12.44 13.92 11.12
N CYS A 93 13.64 13.61 10.63
CA CYS A 93 13.88 12.56 9.64
C CYS A 93 14.43 11.31 10.33
N ALA A 94 13.89 10.14 10.01
CA ALA A 94 14.38 8.84 10.46
C ALA A 94 14.51 7.90 9.25
N ILE A 95 15.70 7.32 9.08
CA ILE A 95 16.02 6.36 8.03
C ILE A 95 16.10 4.99 8.67
N ALA A 96 15.33 4.03 8.16
CA ALA A 96 15.22 2.72 8.76
C ALA A 96 15.41 1.60 7.73
N ALA A 97 15.90 0.46 8.21
CA ALA A 97 16.04 -0.75 7.41
C ALA A 97 14.67 -1.38 7.10
N LYS A 98 14.60 -2.16 6.02
CA LYS A 98 13.39 -2.90 5.59
C LYS A 98 12.78 -3.79 6.67
N SER A 99 13.59 -4.32 7.57
CA SER A 99 13.15 -5.17 8.69
C SER A 99 12.44 -4.40 9.81
N THR A 100 12.46 -3.07 9.78
CA THR A 100 11.88 -2.22 10.82
C THR A 100 10.36 -2.31 10.79
N LYS A 101 9.75 -2.59 11.94
CA LYS A 101 8.29 -2.61 12.06
C LYS A 101 7.76 -1.17 11.95
N LEU A 102 7.00 -0.87 10.90
CA LEU A 102 6.50 0.49 10.63
C LEU A 102 5.76 1.11 11.81
N GLY A 103 4.89 0.34 12.50
CA GLY A 103 4.17 0.84 13.67
C GLY A 103 5.10 1.34 14.79
N LEU A 104 6.21 0.65 15.03
CA LEU A 104 7.20 1.07 16.04
C LEU A 104 8.01 2.28 15.56
N LEU A 105 8.39 2.32 14.26
CA LEU A 105 9.05 3.48 13.68
C LEU A 105 8.22 4.75 13.85
N PHE A 106 6.92 4.70 13.51
CA PHE A 106 6.02 5.84 13.69
C PHE A 106 5.86 6.23 15.16
N GLN A 107 5.65 5.25 16.04
CA GLN A 107 5.46 5.49 17.48
C GLN A 107 6.70 6.17 18.09
N ASP A 108 7.88 5.59 17.88
CA ASP A 108 9.12 6.07 18.50
C ASP A 108 9.58 7.39 17.89
N ALA A 109 9.46 7.57 16.56
CA ALA A 109 9.79 8.84 15.93
C ALA A 109 8.84 9.97 16.41
N SER A 110 7.54 9.71 16.51
CA SER A 110 6.58 10.71 17.00
C SER A 110 6.87 11.10 18.45
N ALA A 111 7.20 10.13 19.31
CA ALA A 111 7.61 10.41 20.68
C ALA A 111 8.89 11.26 20.72
N ALA A 112 9.91 10.91 19.92
CA ALA A 112 11.15 11.68 19.84
C ALA A 112 10.91 13.11 19.33
N ALA A 113 10.04 13.32 18.34
CA ALA A 113 9.69 14.66 17.86
C ALA A 113 8.99 15.50 18.94
N GLN A 114 8.14 14.88 19.78
CA GLN A 114 7.51 15.54 20.92
C GLN A 114 8.52 15.88 22.03
N ASP A 115 9.43 14.96 22.34
CA ASP A 115 10.51 15.19 23.32
C ASP A 115 11.41 16.35 22.86
N ILE A 116 11.79 16.36 21.58
CA ILE A 116 12.55 17.46 20.97
C ILE A 116 11.79 18.79 21.09
N LEU A 117 10.47 18.79 20.91
CA LEU A 117 9.64 19.97 21.08
C LEU A 117 9.58 20.49 22.52
N ALA A 118 9.67 19.61 23.52
CA ALA A 118 9.78 20.05 24.92
C ALA A 118 11.08 20.85 25.18
N HIS A 119 12.06 20.73 24.29
CA HIS A 119 13.34 21.45 24.32
C HIS A 119 13.40 22.61 23.29
N ALA A 120 12.24 22.99 22.69
CA ALA A 120 12.11 23.86 21.52
C ALA A 120 12.49 25.34 21.66
N GLY A 121 12.60 25.87 22.88
CA GLY A 121 12.98 27.28 23.10
C GLY A 121 14.37 27.65 22.53
N ALA A 122 15.15 26.65 22.10
CA ALA A 122 16.50 26.77 21.55
C ALA A 122 16.58 26.78 20.01
N PHE A 123 15.47 26.59 19.29
CA PHE A 123 15.49 26.43 17.82
C PHE A 123 15.89 27.71 17.09
N THR A 124 15.36 28.85 17.51
CA THR A 124 15.48 30.10 16.78
C THR A 124 16.92 30.62 16.76
N GLU A 125 17.66 30.53 17.87
CA GLU A 125 19.05 31.03 17.96
C GLU A 125 20.03 30.22 17.10
N ILE A 126 19.93 28.89 17.11
CA ILE A 126 20.80 28.01 16.29
C ILE A 126 20.47 28.18 14.80
N LEU A 127 19.17 28.27 14.46
CA LEU A 127 18.72 28.51 13.10
C LEU A 127 19.15 29.88 12.58
N GLU A 128 19.04 30.92 13.38
CA GLU A 128 19.50 32.26 13.02
C GLU A 128 21.02 32.31 12.85
N ALA A 129 21.80 31.66 13.72
CA ALA A 129 23.25 31.56 13.57
C ALA A 129 23.65 30.79 12.30
N ARG A 130 22.98 29.68 11.98
CA ARG A 130 23.24 28.87 10.77
C ARG A 130 22.80 29.60 9.49
N ARG A 131 21.66 30.29 9.50
CA ARG A 131 21.20 31.17 8.40
C ARG A 131 22.23 32.27 8.16
N ALA A 132 22.71 32.95 9.20
CA ALA A 132 23.73 33.99 9.09
C ALA A 132 25.06 33.48 8.51
N ALA A 133 25.49 32.26 8.90
CA ALA A 133 26.72 31.65 8.39
C ALA A 133 26.64 31.21 6.93
N LYS A 134 25.48 30.70 6.45
CA LYS A 134 25.29 30.25 5.05
C LYS A 134 24.95 31.40 4.07
N THR A 135 24.63 32.61 4.54
CA THR A 135 24.37 33.79 3.67
C THR A 135 25.63 34.26 2.93
N VAL A 136 26.83 33.86 3.36
CA VAL A 136 28.11 34.30 2.76
C VAL A 136 28.60 33.36 1.63
N THR A 137 28.09 32.14 1.50
CA THR A 137 28.61 31.15 0.53
C THR A 137 27.57 30.20 -0.06
N SER A 138 26.37 30.68 -0.41
CA SER A 138 25.48 29.93 -1.30
C SER A 138 25.24 30.75 -2.57
N PRO A 139 25.45 30.20 -3.78
CA PRO A 139 24.87 30.80 -4.97
C PRO A 139 23.36 30.89 -4.74
N ALA A 140 22.75 31.97 -5.21
CA ALA A 140 21.30 32.12 -5.20
C ALA A 140 20.67 30.81 -5.69
N ALA A 141 19.63 30.35 -4.98
CA ALA A 141 18.81 29.24 -5.45
C ALA A 141 18.39 29.56 -6.88
N GLU A 142 19.04 28.93 -7.85
CA GLU A 142 18.52 28.87 -9.20
C GLU A 142 17.18 28.20 -9.07
N THR A 143 16.12 28.98 -9.33
CA THR A 143 14.79 28.45 -9.53
C THR A 143 14.93 27.35 -10.58
N VAL A 144 14.82 26.09 -10.15
CA VAL A 144 14.70 24.97 -11.06
C VAL A 144 13.53 25.33 -11.97
N PRO A 145 13.75 25.57 -13.27
CA PRO A 145 12.67 25.92 -14.17
C PRO A 145 11.64 24.80 -14.09
N ALA A 146 10.36 25.14 -14.16
CA ALA A 146 9.33 24.13 -14.34
C ALA A 146 9.75 23.24 -15.52
N PRO A 147 9.71 21.90 -15.38
CA PRO A 147 10.08 21.03 -16.47
C PRO A 147 9.24 21.41 -17.69
N ASP A 148 9.90 21.59 -18.83
CA ASP A 148 9.20 21.87 -20.08
C ASP A 148 8.11 20.81 -20.29
N PRO A 149 6.92 21.19 -20.81
CA PRO A 149 5.91 20.21 -21.16
C PRO A 149 6.56 19.18 -22.08
N ILE A 150 6.45 17.90 -21.72
CA ILE A 150 7.02 16.78 -22.49
C ILE A 150 6.45 16.86 -23.90
N ALA A 151 7.25 17.40 -24.83
CA ALA A 151 6.88 17.63 -26.22
C ALA A 151 7.37 16.49 -27.13
N GLU A 152 7.86 15.39 -26.57
CA GLU A 152 8.22 14.19 -27.31
C GLU A 152 7.09 13.15 -27.26
N PRO A 153 6.76 12.52 -28.40
CA PRO A 153 5.76 11.47 -28.43
C PRO A 153 6.21 10.30 -27.54
N ILE A 154 5.33 9.87 -26.65
CA ILE A 154 5.50 8.77 -25.65
C ILE A 154 5.92 7.43 -26.30
N ALA A 155 5.97 7.34 -27.64
CA ALA A 155 6.31 6.13 -28.39
C ALA A 155 7.77 5.67 -28.22
N GLU A 156 8.74 6.57 -27.94
CA GLU A 156 10.17 6.19 -27.85
C GLU A 156 10.65 5.78 -26.44
N LEU A 157 9.84 5.94 -25.40
CA LEU A 157 10.14 5.47 -24.03
C LEU A 157 9.79 3.99 -23.78
N ILE A 158 9.36 3.27 -24.83
CA ILE A 158 9.06 1.82 -24.81
C ILE A 158 10.22 1.03 -25.44
N ALA A 159 11.46 1.43 -25.16
CA ALA A 159 12.57 0.49 -25.25
C ALA A 159 12.61 -0.26 -23.92
N GLU A 160 12.22 -1.53 -23.92
CA GLU A 160 12.32 -2.38 -22.72
C GLU A 160 13.76 -2.36 -22.19
N PRO A 161 13.99 -2.10 -20.89
CA PRO A 161 15.32 -2.28 -20.33
C PRO A 161 15.64 -3.78 -20.34
N GLU A 162 16.79 -4.16 -20.91
CA GLU A 162 17.36 -5.49 -20.70
C GLU A 162 17.60 -5.68 -19.20
N PHE A 163 16.68 -6.37 -18.53
CA PHE A 163 16.88 -6.83 -17.16
C PHE A 163 17.91 -7.95 -17.18
N ALA A 164 19.05 -7.73 -16.53
CA ALA A 164 19.95 -8.82 -16.17
C ALA A 164 19.16 -9.83 -15.32
N GLU A 165 19.15 -11.10 -15.72
CA GLU A 165 18.50 -12.18 -14.99
C GLU A 165 19.06 -12.25 -13.56
N GLU A 166 18.26 -11.83 -12.57
CA GLU A 166 18.51 -12.20 -11.18
C GLU A 166 18.28 -13.72 -11.04
N PRO A 167 19.16 -14.46 -10.35
CA PRO A 167 18.98 -15.90 -10.18
C PRO A 167 17.67 -16.17 -9.44
N PRO A 168 16.91 -17.21 -9.81
CA PRO A 168 15.61 -17.47 -9.23
C PRO A 168 15.74 -17.69 -7.72
N LEU A 169 14.85 -17.04 -6.97
CA LEU A 169 14.57 -17.39 -5.58
C LEU A 169 14.09 -18.85 -5.54
N ILE A 170 14.97 -19.76 -5.15
CA ILE A 170 14.61 -21.15 -4.87
C ILE A 170 13.78 -21.14 -3.59
N LEU A 171 12.45 -21.16 -3.75
CA LEU A 171 11.54 -21.52 -2.67
C LEU A 171 11.60 -23.04 -2.53
N ASP A 172 11.95 -23.53 -1.35
CA ASP A 172 11.98 -24.95 -1.01
C ASP A 172 10.59 -25.57 -1.25
N GLU A 173 10.48 -26.42 -2.29
CA GLU A 173 9.23 -27.05 -2.73
C GLU A 173 8.64 -28.06 -1.73
N THR A 174 9.35 -28.36 -0.64
CA THR A 174 8.91 -29.35 0.35
C THR A 174 7.77 -28.87 1.26
N TYR A 175 7.40 -27.57 1.23
CA TYR A 175 6.37 -27.01 2.12
C TYR A 175 4.96 -26.83 1.52
N LEU A 176 4.75 -27.14 0.23
CA LEU A 176 3.47 -26.87 -0.46
C LEU A 176 2.57 -28.10 -0.67
N PHE A 177 3.03 -29.31 -0.38
CA PHE A 177 2.25 -30.54 -0.62
C PHE A 177 2.26 -31.48 0.58
N HIS A 178 1.31 -31.26 1.50
CA HIS A 178 0.69 -32.37 2.21
C HIS A 178 -0.80 -32.42 1.82
N PRO A 179 -1.30 -33.53 1.24
CA PRO A 179 -2.74 -33.72 1.13
C PRO A 179 -3.33 -33.81 2.53
N ALA A 180 -4.43 -33.09 2.77
CA ALA A 180 -5.19 -33.21 4.01
C ALA A 180 -5.54 -34.69 4.26
N PRO A 181 -5.36 -35.23 5.48
CA PRO A 181 -5.68 -36.62 5.77
C PRO A 181 -7.18 -36.87 5.55
N ALA A 182 -7.49 -37.96 4.85
CA ALA A 182 -8.81 -38.25 4.29
C ALA A 182 -9.89 -38.68 5.32
N ASN A 183 -9.80 -38.31 6.60
CA ASN A 183 -10.75 -38.78 7.63
C ASN A 183 -10.86 -37.88 8.87
N GLU A 184 -10.92 -36.56 8.71
CA GLU A 184 -11.41 -35.69 9.79
C GLU A 184 -12.93 -35.49 9.68
N PRO A 185 -13.71 -35.69 10.76
CA PRO A 185 -15.13 -35.41 10.74
C PRO A 185 -15.34 -33.90 10.53
N ALA A 186 -16.30 -33.55 9.67
CA ALA A 186 -16.67 -32.16 9.41
C ALA A 186 -16.93 -31.43 10.74
N PRO A 187 -16.35 -30.23 10.95
CA PRO A 187 -16.58 -29.49 12.19
C PRO A 187 -18.07 -29.18 12.30
N THR A 188 -18.66 -29.61 13.42
CA THR A 188 -20.06 -29.39 13.74
C THR A 188 -20.35 -27.89 13.66
N ALA A 189 -21.40 -27.52 12.91
CA ALA A 189 -21.80 -26.15 12.68
C ALA A 189 -21.89 -25.37 14.00
N ALA A 190 -20.89 -24.54 14.26
CA ALA A 190 -20.96 -23.56 15.33
C ALA A 190 -22.07 -22.55 14.98
N ARG A 191 -22.88 -22.22 15.99
CA ARG A 191 -23.95 -21.22 15.94
C ARG A 191 -23.48 -19.93 15.24
N PRO A 192 -24.37 -19.21 14.53
CA PRO A 192 -24.02 -17.97 13.87
C PRO A 192 -23.46 -16.99 14.92
N GLN A 193 -22.19 -16.65 14.77
CA GLN A 193 -21.57 -15.57 15.53
C GLN A 193 -22.11 -14.25 14.98
N ASP A 194 -22.46 -13.38 15.91
CA ASP A 194 -23.12 -12.09 15.78
C ASP A 194 -22.71 -11.27 14.54
N ASP A 195 -23.69 -10.79 13.77
CA ASP A 195 -23.56 -10.05 12.49
C ASP A 195 -22.91 -8.64 12.64
N SER A 196 -22.47 -8.26 13.85
CA SER A 196 -22.03 -6.90 14.18
C SER A 196 -20.66 -6.50 13.62
N THR A 197 -19.81 -7.46 13.24
CA THR A 197 -18.48 -7.18 12.67
C THR A 197 -18.53 -6.83 11.18
N ALA A 198 -19.54 -7.33 10.45
CA ALA A 198 -19.74 -6.99 9.04
C ALA A 198 -20.12 -5.51 8.89
N ASP A 199 -20.98 -5.01 9.77
CA ASP A 199 -21.41 -3.60 9.82
C ASP A 199 -20.27 -2.63 10.16
N GLN A 200 -19.36 -3.00 11.08
CA GLN A 200 -18.21 -2.16 11.44
C GLN A 200 -17.16 -2.06 10.31
N THR A 201 -16.95 -3.15 9.58
CA THR A 201 -15.94 -3.23 8.51
C THR A 201 -16.37 -2.42 7.28
N LEU A 202 -17.66 -2.45 6.94
CA LEU A 202 -18.22 -1.66 5.84
C LEU A 202 -18.23 -0.16 6.17
N HIS A 203 -18.49 0.19 7.43
CA HIS A 203 -18.50 1.57 7.90
C HIS A 203 -17.14 2.26 7.74
N VAL A 204 -16.03 1.59 8.04
CA VAL A 204 -14.66 2.13 7.84
C VAL A 204 -14.40 2.41 6.36
N PHE A 205 -14.74 1.49 5.46
CA PHE A 205 -14.54 1.72 4.03
C PHE A 205 -15.43 2.84 3.49
N CYS A 206 -16.71 2.87 3.85
CA CYS A 206 -17.63 3.92 3.40
C CYS A 206 -17.27 5.30 3.95
N GLN A 207 -16.68 5.38 5.15
CA GLN A 207 -16.19 6.64 5.72
C GLN A 207 -14.86 7.09 5.10
N ASP A 208 -13.91 6.18 4.90
CA ASP A 208 -12.55 6.54 4.49
C ASP A 208 -12.39 6.67 2.96
N VAL A 209 -13.07 5.82 2.20
CA VAL A 209 -13.04 5.82 0.72
C VAL A 209 -14.18 6.67 0.12
N GLY A 210 -15.21 6.95 0.93
CA GLY A 210 -16.32 7.81 0.53
C GLY A 210 -17.22 7.20 -0.55
N PHE A 211 -17.51 5.90 -0.47
CA PHE A 211 -18.49 5.27 -1.37
C PHE A 211 -19.90 5.64 -0.93
N THR A 212 -20.57 6.47 -1.72
CA THR A 212 -21.84 7.12 -1.35
C THR A 212 -23.04 6.54 -2.12
N ALA A 213 -24.26 6.90 -1.70
CA ALA A 213 -25.47 6.60 -2.47
C ALA A 213 -25.43 7.18 -3.90
N GLN A 214 -24.74 8.32 -4.10
CA GLN A 214 -24.56 8.91 -5.41
C GLN A 214 -23.70 8.02 -6.32
N ASP A 215 -22.63 7.42 -5.78
CA ASP A 215 -21.81 6.46 -6.53
C ASP A 215 -22.65 5.25 -6.96
N GLN A 216 -23.58 4.78 -6.12
CA GLN A 216 -24.46 3.66 -6.45
C GLN A 216 -25.36 3.96 -7.65
N GLU A 217 -25.98 5.15 -7.66
CA GLU A 217 -26.81 5.60 -8.79
C GLU A 217 -25.98 5.81 -10.06
N ILE A 218 -24.76 6.37 -9.95
CA ILE A 218 -23.84 6.48 -11.08
C ILE A 218 -23.54 5.09 -11.65
N ILE A 219 -23.12 4.13 -10.83
CA ILE A 219 -22.76 2.79 -11.30
C ILE A 219 -23.96 2.07 -11.91
N LYS A 220 -25.15 2.21 -11.31
CA LYS A 220 -26.39 1.67 -11.85
C LYS A 220 -26.70 2.23 -13.24
N SER A 221 -26.45 3.53 -13.45
CA SER A 221 -26.64 4.16 -14.77
C SER A 221 -25.69 3.63 -15.84
N LEU A 222 -24.51 3.13 -15.45
CA LEU A 222 -23.52 2.55 -16.37
C LEU A 222 -23.92 1.15 -16.87
N ARG A 223 -24.94 0.51 -16.28
CA ARG A 223 -25.35 -0.87 -16.64
C ARG A 223 -25.56 -1.05 -18.13
N SER A 224 -26.38 -0.22 -18.76
CA SER A 224 -26.73 -0.35 -20.19
C SER A 224 -25.52 -0.15 -21.10
N LEU A 225 -24.59 0.71 -20.70
CA LEU A 225 -23.33 0.95 -21.39
C LEU A 225 -22.40 -0.25 -21.29
N MET A 226 -22.25 -0.78 -20.08
CA MET A 226 -21.24 -1.80 -19.76
C MET A 226 -21.68 -3.20 -20.16
N HIS A 227 -22.96 -3.55 -20.01
CA HIS A 227 -23.47 -4.90 -20.26
C HIS A 227 -23.03 -5.52 -21.61
N PRO A 228 -23.13 -4.84 -22.77
CA PRO A 228 -22.65 -5.41 -24.04
C PRO A 228 -21.12 -5.54 -24.14
N LEU A 229 -20.36 -4.84 -23.28
CA LEU A 229 -18.89 -4.85 -23.26
C LEU A 229 -18.33 -5.93 -22.31
N LEU A 230 -19.11 -6.37 -21.31
CA LEU A 230 -18.66 -7.35 -20.31
C LEU A 230 -18.21 -8.70 -20.89
N PRO A 231 -18.86 -9.27 -21.93
CA PRO A 231 -18.39 -10.52 -22.52
C PRO A 231 -16.95 -10.42 -23.06
N SER A 232 -16.62 -9.35 -23.79
CA SER A 232 -15.29 -9.17 -24.37
C SER A 232 -14.22 -8.88 -23.30
N LEU A 233 -14.59 -8.11 -22.27
CA LEU A 233 -13.75 -7.88 -21.10
C LEU A 233 -13.43 -9.20 -20.38
N THR A 234 -14.42 -10.06 -20.22
CA THR A 234 -14.28 -11.37 -19.57
C THR A 234 -13.39 -12.30 -20.39
N GLU A 235 -13.56 -12.34 -21.71
CA GLU A 235 -12.67 -13.10 -22.60
C GLU A 235 -11.21 -12.61 -22.49
N ARG A 236 -11.00 -11.29 -22.50
CA ARG A 236 -9.66 -10.70 -22.34
C ARG A 236 -9.03 -11.07 -20.99
N PHE A 237 -9.82 -11.08 -19.92
CA PHE A 237 -9.37 -11.47 -18.59
C PHE A 237 -8.83 -12.91 -18.58
N TYR A 238 -9.59 -13.88 -19.08
CA TYR A 238 -9.14 -15.28 -19.10
C TYR A 238 -7.99 -15.52 -20.07
N LYS A 239 -7.91 -14.77 -21.18
CA LYS A 239 -6.74 -14.80 -22.07
C LYS A 239 -5.46 -14.42 -21.33
N VAL A 240 -5.51 -13.39 -20.48
CA VAL A 240 -4.35 -12.97 -19.67
C VAL A 240 -3.99 -14.02 -18.63
N LEU A 241 -4.98 -14.57 -17.91
CA LEU A 241 -4.71 -15.57 -16.88
C LEU A 241 -4.15 -16.89 -17.44
N LEU A 242 -4.58 -17.30 -18.64
CA LEU A 242 -4.06 -18.51 -19.29
C LEU A 242 -2.68 -18.32 -19.91
N ALA A 243 -2.29 -17.08 -20.20
CA ALA A 243 -0.96 -16.77 -20.71
C ALA A 243 0.11 -16.84 -19.61
N ASP A 244 -0.27 -16.73 -18.34
CA ASP A 244 0.62 -16.88 -17.20
C ASP A 244 0.77 -18.37 -16.83
N PRO A 245 1.99 -18.96 -16.99
CA PRO A 245 2.25 -20.36 -16.70
C PRO A 245 2.02 -20.75 -15.23
N GLN A 246 2.13 -19.79 -14.30
CA GLN A 246 1.91 -20.03 -12.89
C GLN A 246 0.42 -19.98 -12.52
N MET A 247 -0.41 -19.27 -13.30
CA MET A 247 -1.86 -19.19 -13.10
C MET A 247 -2.67 -20.23 -13.85
N ALA A 248 -2.26 -20.58 -15.07
CA ALA A 248 -2.97 -21.54 -15.91
C ALA A 248 -3.31 -22.87 -15.18
N PRO A 249 -2.44 -23.46 -14.34
CA PRO A 249 -2.74 -24.70 -13.61
C PRO A 249 -4.01 -24.64 -12.74
N TYR A 250 -4.35 -23.48 -12.18
CA TYR A 250 -5.52 -23.33 -11.31
C TYR A 250 -6.87 -23.32 -12.06
N ILE A 251 -6.85 -22.92 -13.34
CA ILE A 251 -8.08 -22.57 -14.08
C ILE A 251 -8.27 -23.29 -15.42
N HIS A 252 -7.21 -23.84 -16.04
CA HIS A 252 -7.23 -24.36 -17.42
C HIS A 252 -8.36 -25.37 -17.69
N ASN A 253 -8.68 -26.25 -16.74
CA ASN A 253 -9.73 -27.27 -16.91
C ASN A 253 -11.16 -26.76 -16.65
N ARG A 254 -11.34 -25.49 -16.24
CA ARG A 254 -12.64 -24.96 -15.82
C ARG A 254 -12.98 -23.60 -16.42
N VAL A 255 -12.21 -23.13 -17.40
CA VAL A 255 -12.31 -21.77 -17.96
C VAL A 255 -13.73 -21.44 -18.41
N ASP A 256 -14.42 -22.32 -19.14
CA ASP A 256 -15.75 -22.00 -19.67
C ASP A 256 -16.80 -21.79 -18.55
N MET A 257 -16.71 -22.55 -17.46
CA MET A 257 -17.58 -22.39 -16.30
C MET A 257 -17.20 -21.14 -15.50
N LEU A 258 -15.90 -20.93 -15.28
CA LEU A 258 -15.38 -19.76 -14.58
C LEU A 258 -15.70 -18.46 -15.34
N ARG A 259 -15.71 -18.49 -16.66
CA ARG A 259 -16.09 -17.36 -17.51
C ARG A 259 -17.53 -16.93 -17.28
N LYS A 260 -18.46 -17.89 -17.24
CA LYS A 260 -19.89 -17.62 -17.00
C LYS A 260 -20.13 -17.03 -15.60
N THR A 261 -19.50 -17.62 -14.59
CA THR A 261 -19.64 -17.15 -13.19
C THR A 261 -19.00 -15.78 -12.99
N HIS A 262 -17.82 -15.54 -13.58
CA HIS A 262 -17.15 -14.24 -13.54
C HIS A 262 -17.94 -13.16 -14.29
N GLN A 263 -18.49 -13.47 -15.47
CA GLN A 263 -19.34 -12.54 -16.20
C GLN A 263 -20.59 -12.18 -15.41
N ALA A 264 -21.28 -13.16 -14.81
CA ALA A 264 -22.44 -12.91 -13.97
C ALA A 264 -22.09 -12.02 -12.75
N TRP A 265 -20.91 -12.23 -12.15
CA TRP A 265 -20.41 -11.35 -11.10
C TRP A 265 -20.18 -9.92 -11.60
N LEU A 266 -19.50 -9.74 -12.75
CA LEU A 266 -19.28 -8.42 -13.37
C LEU A 266 -20.61 -7.72 -13.68
N GLU A 267 -21.60 -8.45 -14.18
CA GLU A 267 -22.95 -7.90 -14.43
C GLU A 267 -23.62 -7.43 -13.13
N SER A 268 -23.45 -8.18 -12.04
CA SER A 268 -24.02 -7.82 -10.73
C SER A 268 -23.40 -6.55 -10.14
N LEU A 269 -22.16 -6.20 -10.52
CA LEU A 269 -21.53 -4.95 -10.07
C LEU A 269 -22.29 -3.71 -10.53
N PHE A 270 -23.15 -3.80 -11.55
CA PHE A 270 -23.95 -2.68 -12.05
C PHE A 270 -25.40 -2.71 -11.56
N GLU A 271 -25.68 -3.46 -10.48
CA GLU A 271 -27.00 -3.55 -9.85
C GLU A 271 -27.40 -2.30 -9.07
N GLY A 272 -26.43 -1.59 -8.48
CA GLY A 272 -26.70 -0.41 -7.68
C GLY A 272 -27.22 -0.69 -6.27
N ASP A 273 -27.24 -1.96 -5.84
CA ASP A 273 -27.51 -2.36 -4.46
C ASP A 273 -26.30 -3.10 -3.89
N TYR A 274 -25.62 -2.46 -2.94
CA TYR A 274 -24.41 -2.99 -2.28
C TYR A 274 -24.63 -3.24 -0.80
N GLY A 275 -25.86 -3.59 -0.41
CA GLY A 275 -26.22 -3.94 0.96
C GLY A 275 -25.64 -5.30 1.45
N PRO A 276 -26.16 -5.83 2.57
CA PRO A 276 -25.59 -7.03 3.21
C PRO A 276 -25.48 -8.28 2.32
N ALA A 277 -26.38 -8.44 1.34
CA ALA A 277 -26.33 -9.56 0.41
C ALA A 277 -25.12 -9.48 -0.54
N PHE A 278 -24.80 -8.26 -1.01
CA PHE A 278 -23.60 -8.02 -1.82
C PHE A 278 -22.34 -8.31 -1.01
N VAL A 279 -22.28 -7.82 0.23
CA VAL A 279 -21.15 -8.04 1.14
C VAL A 279 -20.88 -9.53 1.34
N ARG A 280 -21.91 -10.32 1.67
CA ARG A 280 -21.80 -11.77 1.82
C ARG A 280 -21.27 -12.45 0.56
N ARG A 281 -21.78 -12.05 -0.62
CA ARG A 281 -21.32 -12.59 -1.90
C ARG A 281 -19.83 -12.34 -2.12
N GLN A 282 -19.32 -11.13 -1.85
CA GLN A 282 -17.87 -10.85 -2.00
C GLN A 282 -17.04 -11.71 -1.04
N GLN A 283 -17.49 -11.88 0.20
CA GLN A 283 -16.81 -12.75 1.17
C GLN A 283 -16.78 -14.22 0.72
N GLU A 284 -17.89 -14.75 0.20
CA GLU A 284 -17.98 -16.10 -0.36
C GLU A 284 -17.02 -16.30 -1.56
N ILE A 285 -16.86 -15.26 -2.39
CA ILE A 285 -15.89 -15.26 -3.49
C ILE A 285 -14.46 -15.38 -2.95
N GLY A 286 -14.11 -14.63 -1.91
CA GLY A 286 -12.80 -14.73 -1.26
C GLY A 286 -12.52 -16.13 -0.70
N GLU A 287 -13.52 -16.74 -0.07
CA GLU A 287 -13.45 -18.11 0.41
C GLU A 287 -13.30 -19.13 -0.72
N ALA A 288 -13.98 -18.91 -1.86
CA ALA A 288 -13.89 -19.78 -3.02
C ALA A 288 -12.48 -19.78 -3.62
N HIS A 289 -11.85 -18.62 -3.77
CA HIS A 289 -10.47 -18.54 -4.30
C HIS A 289 -9.46 -19.16 -3.33
N THR A 290 -9.64 -18.91 -2.05
CA THR A 290 -8.83 -19.49 -0.98
C THR A 290 -8.93 -21.02 -0.98
N ARG A 291 -10.15 -21.57 -1.12
CA ARG A 291 -10.39 -23.01 -1.24
C ARG A 291 -9.80 -23.60 -2.52
N ALA A 292 -9.75 -22.82 -3.59
CA ALA A 292 -9.10 -23.20 -4.84
C ALA A 292 -7.56 -23.12 -4.77
N GLY A 293 -6.99 -22.65 -3.65
CA GLY A 293 -5.55 -22.54 -3.45
C GLY A 293 -4.88 -21.45 -4.30
N ILE A 294 -5.65 -20.48 -4.81
CA ILE A 294 -5.12 -19.39 -5.64
C ILE A 294 -4.29 -18.47 -4.75
N PRO A 295 -3.01 -18.20 -5.07
CA PRO A 295 -2.21 -17.28 -4.26
C PRO A 295 -2.76 -15.84 -4.25
N PRO A 296 -2.72 -15.12 -3.11
CA PRO A 296 -3.32 -13.78 -2.98
C PRO A 296 -2.81 -12.76 -4.01
N ILE A 297 -1.54 -12.88 -4.43
CA ILE A 297 -0.92 -11.99 -5.41
C ILE A 297 -1.64 -12.03 -6.77
N TYR A 298 -2.15 -13.19 -7.18
CA TYR A 298 -2.86 -13.33 -8.44
C TYR A 298 -4.27 -12.76 -8.39
N PHE A 299 -4.90 -12.81 -7.23
CA PHE A 299 -6.17 -12.13 -7.01
C PHE A 299 -5.98 -10.61 -7.06
N ALA A 300 -4.96 -10.07 -6.38
CA ALA A 300 -4.61 -8.66 -6.45
C ALA A 300 -4.31 -8.20 -7.89
N ALA A 301 -3.54 -9.00 -8.65
CA ALA A 301 -3.25 -8.76 -10.06
C ALA A 301 -4.53 -8.78 -10.93
N SER A 302 -5.45 -9.73 -10.67
CA SER A 302 -6.73 -9.84 -11.36
C SER A 302 -7.61 -8.59 -11.17
N MET A 303 -7.67 -8.07 -9.94
CA MET A 303 -8.41 -6.84 -9.64
C MET A 303 -7.72 -5.60 -10.22
N ALA A 304 -6.39 -5.55 -10.24
CA ALA A 304 -5.64 -4.50 -10.93
C ALA A 304 -5.91 -4.50 -12.44
N PHE A 305 -6.00 -5.67 -13.06
CA PHE A 305 -6.40 -5.79 -14.46
C PHE A 305 -7.80 -5.21 -14.69
N LEU A 306 -8.79 -5.53 -13.85
CA LEU A 306 -10.15 -5.01 -14.02
C LEU A 306 -10.21 -3.48 -13.94
N ARG A 307 -9.50 -2.89 -12.96
CA ARG A 307 -9.37 -1.42 -12.84
C ARG A 307 -8.78 -0.80 -14.12
N ALA A 308 -7.69 -1.38 -14.64
CA ALA A 308 -7.03 -0.89 -15.84
C ALA A 308 -7.84 -1.13 -17.12
N ALA A 309 -8.60 -2.23 -17.20
CA ALA A 309 -9.32 -2.63 -18.40
C ALA A 309 -10.67 -1.92 -18.56
N ILE A 310 -11.36 -1.58 -17.47
CA ILE A 310 -12.65 -0.89 -17.55
C ILE A 310 -12.47 0.62 -17.80
N SER A 311 -11.40 1.25 -17.29
CA SER A 311 -11.21 2.70 -17.44
C SER A 311 -11.26 3.17 -18.91
N PRO A 312 -10.55 2.54 -19.87
CA PRO A 312 -10.66 2.91 -21.28
C PRO A 312 -12.07 2.72 -21.86
N LEU A 313 -12.82 1.72 -21.38
CA LEU A 313 -14.20 1.50 -21.83
C LEU A 313 -15.11 2.67 -21.45
N LEU A 314 -14.91 3.26 -20.27
CA LEU A 314 -15.64 4.46 -19.86
C LEU A 314 -15.25 5.66 -20.71
N THR A 315 -13.95 5.90 -20.89
CA THR A 315 -13.43 7.03 -21.70
C THR A 315 -13.90 6.97 -23.15
N SER A 316 -13.95 5.78 -23.76
CA SER A 316 -14.36 5.62 -25.15
C SER A 316 -15.88 5.69 -25.39
N ASN A 317 -16.70 5.51 -24.34
CA ASN A 317 -18.16 5.38 -24.51
C ASN A 317 -18.98 6.45 -23.76
N ILE A 318 -18.36 7.27 -22.91
CA ILE A 318 -19.02 8.41 -22.26
C ILE A 318 -18.52 9.70 -22.92
N PRO A 319 -19.38 10.49 -23.59
CA PRO A 319 -18.92 11.67 -24.34
C PRO A 319 -18.37 12.82 -23.47
N ASN A 320 -18.96 13.03 -22.29
CA ASN A 320 -18.62 14.17 -21.43
C ASN A 320 -17.47 13.82 -20.47
N PRO A 321 -16.35 14.56 -20.48
CA PRO A 321 -15.21 14.32 -19.58
C PRO A 321 -15.54 14.40 -18.08
N ALA A 322 -16.48 15.26 -17.68
CA ALA A 322 -16.90 15.33 -16.27
C ALA A 322 -17.63 14.05 -15.85
N ASP A 323 -18.51 13.55 -16.71
CA ASP A 323 -19.25 12.30 -16.47
C ASP A 323 -18.31 11.09 -16.52
N GLN A 324 -17.28 11.11 -17.37
CA GLN A 324 -16.20 10.10 -17.38
C GLN A 324 -15.48 10.05 -16.03
N ALA A 325 -15.09 11.21 -15.48
CA ALA A 325 -14.37 11.29 -14.21
C ALA A 325 -15.23 10.79 -13.05
N LEU A 326 -16.52 11.16 -13.02
CA LEU A 326 -17.47 10.68 -12.01
C LEU A 326 -17.65 9.16 -12.11
N ALA A 327 -17.96 8.65 -13.31
CA ALA A 327 -18.12 7.22 -13.57
C ALA A 327 -16.86 6.41 -13.20
N GLY A 328 -15.69 6.90 -13.61
CA GLY A 328 -14.41 6.27 -13.31
C GLY A 328 -14.12 6.23 -11.81
N SER A 329 -14.35 7.34 -11.10
CA SER A 329 -14.11 7.40 -9.66
C SER A 329 -15.05 6.50 -8.87
N SER A 330 -16.35 6.48 -9.21
CA SER A 330 -17.34 5.62 -8.55
C SER A 330 -17.06 4.14 -8.79
N LEU A 331 -16.71 3.77 -10.02
CA LEU A 331 -16.34 2.39 -10.33
C LEU A 331 -15.06 1.95 -9.62
N LEU A 332 -14.05 2.82 -9.54
CA LEU A 332 -12.82 2.52 -8.82
C LEU A 332 -13.10 2.25 -7.34
N ARG A 333 -13.91 3.10 -6.68
CA ARG A 333 -14.35 2.87 -5.30
C ARG A 333 -15.08 1.53 -5.13
N LEU A 334 -15.95 1.16 -6.08
CA LEU A 334 -16.64 -0.13 -6.03
C LEU A 334 -15.67 -1.32 -6.17
N LEU A 335 -14.73 -1.26 -7.11
CA LEU A 335 -13.74 -2.34 -7.29
C LEU A 335 -12.81 -2.47 -6.08
N ASP A 336 -12.45 -1.35 -5.46
CA ASP A 336 -11.67 -1.33 -4.22
C ASP A 336 -12.50 -1.86 -3.04
N LEU A 337 -13.81 -1.59 -2.99
CA LEU A 337 -14.72 -2.22 -2.01
C LEU A 337 -14.77 -3.74 -2.19
N CYS A 338 -14.86 -4.21 -3.44
CA CYS A 338 -14.85 -5.65 -3.73
C CYS A 338 -13.55 -6.30 -3.23
N GLN A 339 -12.40 -5.71 -3.57
CA GLN A 339 -11.09 -6.16 -3.10
C GLN A 339 -11.05 -6.19 -1.57
N TYR A 340 -11.45 -5.10 -0.92
CA TYR A 340 -11.43 -4.95 0.54
C TYR A 340 -12.30 -6.00 1.25
N LEU A 341 -13.45 -6.35 0.68
CA LEU A 341 -14.33 -7.39 1.24
C LEU A 341 -13.80 -8.82 1.04
N ILE A 342 -12.98 -9.03 0.02
CA ILE A 342 -12.39 -10.34 -0.32
C ILE A 342 -11.10 -10.59 0.46
N ASP A 343 -10.23 -9.58 0.57
CA ASP A 343 -8.88 -9.70 1.14
C ASP A 343 -8.79 -10.36 2.51
N PRO A 344 -9.65 -10.03 3.50
CA PRO A 344 -9.61 -10.65 4.82
C PRO A 344 -9.69 -12.19 4.79
N LYS A 345 -10.33 -12.77 3.76
CA LYS A 345 -10.45 -14.23 3.63
C LYS A 345 -9.12 -14.90 3.27
N TYR A 346 -8.27 -14.22 2.51
CA TYR A 346 -6.90 -14.67 2.27
C TYR A 346 -6.04 -14.60 3.54
N TYR A 347 -6.18 -13.54 4.33
CA TYR A 347 -5.44 -13.38 5.59
C TYR A 347 -5.80 -14.43 6.64
N GLN A 348 -7.06 -14.85 6.72
CA GLN A 348 -7.47 -15.91 7.66
C GLN A 348 -6.76 -17.24 7.39
N VAL A 349 -6.45 -17.57 6.14
CA VAL A 349 -5.69 -18.77 5.81
C VAL A 349 -4.20 -18.62 6.13
N LEU A 350 -3.62 -17.45 5.90
CA LEU A 350 -2.24 -17.17 6.33
C LEU A 350 -2.10 -17.23 7.87
N ILE A 351 -3.09 -16.74 8.61
CA ILE A 351 -3.11 -16.81 10.08
C ILE A 351 -3.26 -18.26 10.56
N ARG A 352 -4.13 -19.08 9.93
CA ARG A 352 -4.24 -20.52 10.26
C ARG A 352 -2.93 -21.27 9.99
N LEU A 353 -2.28 -21.02 8.86
CA LEU A 353 -0.99 -21.63 8.54
C LEU A 353 0.12 -21.16 9.50
N GLY A 354 0.09 -19.90 9.92
CA GLY A 354 0.98 -19.35 10.95
C GLY A 354 0.68 -19.84 12.38
N GLN A 355 -0.48 -20.43 12.64
CA GLN A 355 -0.83 -21.06 13.92
C GLN A 355 -0.44 -22.55 13.96
N ILE A 356 -0.43 -23.24 12.81
CA ILE A 356 0.04 -24.63 12.71
C ILE A 356 1.55 -24.75 13.01
N THR A 357 2.33 -23.69 12.75
CA THR A 357 3.77 -23.63 13.09
C THR A 357 4.07 -23.43 14.58
N LYS A 358 3.05 -23.26 15.44
CA LYS A 358 3.19 -23.14 16.91
C LYS A 358 2.78 -24.40 17.68
N GLN A 359 2.88 -25.59 17.09
CA GLN A 359 2.90 -26.80 17.93
C GLN A 359 4.30 -26.99 18.52
N PRO A 360 4.45 -27.09 19.85
CA PRO A 360 5.74 -27.40 20.46
C PRO A 360 6.19 -28.78 19.97
N ALA A 361 7.45 -28.86 19.52
CA ALA A 361 8.05 -30.12 19.11
C ALA A 361 7.86 -31.19 20.21
N PRO A 362 7.48 -32.43 19.86
CA PRO A 362 7.39 -33.50 20.84
C PRO A 362 8.77 -33.72 21.49
N PRO A 363 8.82 -34.03 22.80
CA PRO A 363 10.08 -34.17 23.51
C PRO A 363 10.92 -35.32 22.92
N PRO A 364 12.26 -35.20 22.92
CA PRO A 364 13.10 -36.21 22.33
C PRO A 364 13.15 -37.46 23.22
N GLY A 365 12.74 -38.59 22.65
CA GLY A 365 13.19 -39.92 23.06
C GLY A 365 12.11 -40.91 23.48
N SER A 366 11.90 -41.92 22.65
CA SER A 366 12.20 -43.31 23.02
C SER A 366 12.21 -44.17 21.76
N ALA A 367 13.37 -44.74 21.45
CA ALA A 367 13.56 -45.76 20.43
C ALA A 367 12.58 -46.92 20.59
N LEU A 368 12.23 -47.60 19.48
CA LEU A 368 12.17 -49.06 19.40
C LEU A 368 12.25 -49.50 17.91
N THR A 369 13.35 -50.19 17.59
CA THR A 369 13.47 -51.41 16.76
C THR A 369 12.14 -52.19 16.64
N PHE A 370 11.71 -52.75 15.50
CA PHE A 370 12.38 -53.45 14.40
C PHE A 370 11.80 -53.07 13.04
#